data_AF-A0A225WVY5-F1
#
_entry.id   AF-A0A225WVY5-F1
#
_cell.length_a   1.000
_cell.length_b   1.000
_cell.length_c   1.000
_cell.angle_alpha   90.00
_cell.angle_beta   90.00
_cell.angle_gamma   90.00
#
_symmetry.space_group_name_H-M   'P 1'
#
loop_
_entity.id
_entity.type
_entity.pdbx_description
1 polymer ?
#
loop_
_entity_poly.entity_id
_entity_poly.type
_entity_poly.pdbx_seq_one_letter_code
_entity_poly.pdbx_strand_id
1 'polypeptide(L)'
;MEEPAPGWFLFRASRTSTDEQSWGRFTRDALTHFEASNYQAVLRQKLRQLRQIGDIEEYKGKYSSLIFRVENMSDIDQVSYYCDGLKRASQAYVKLRNPMP
;
A
#
# COMPACT_ATOMS: atom_id res chain seq x y z
N MET A 1 25.78 7.01 -0.83
CA MET A 1 25.35 7.82 0.32
C MET A 1 23.99 8.35 -0.08
N GLU A 2 22.90 7.91 0.55
CA GLU A 2 21.60 8.54 0.28
C GLU A 2 21.71 10.01 0.67
N GLU A 3 21.41 10.92 -0.25
CA GLU A 3 21.34 12.34 0.11
C GLU A 3 20.16 12.53 1.08
N PRO A 4 20.35 13.26 2.19
CA PRO A 4 19.23 13.60 3.06
C PRO A 4 18.19 14.42 2.28
N ALA A 5 16.91 14.29 2.63
CA ALA A 5 15.80 14.87 1.87
C ALA A 5 15.96 16.36 1.46
N PRO A 6 16.55 17.24 2.31
CA PRO A 6 16.83 18.62 1.90
C PRO A 6 17.88 18.74 0.78
N GLY A 7 18.92 17.90 0.81
CA GLY A 7 19.97 17.88 -0.21
C GLY A 7 19.41 17.47 -1.58
N TRP A 8 18.65 16.38 -1.60
CA TRP A 8 17.95 15.93 -2.80
C TRP A 8 17.04 17.02 -3.38
N PHE A 9 16.27 17.71 -2.53
CA PHE A 9 15.35 18.75 -2.97
C PHE A 9 16.07 19.90 -3.67
N LEU A 10 17.15 20.41 -3.06
CA LEU A 10 17.95 21.50 -3.62
C LEU A 10 18.65 21.09 -4.92
N PHE A 11 19.21 19.88 -4.96
CA PHE A 11 19.80 19.32 -6.17
C PHE A 11 18.77 19.22 -7.29
N ARG A 12 17.59 18.66 -7.01
CA ARG A 12 16.49 18.54 -7.96
C ARG A 12 16.03 19.91 -8.46
N ALA A 13 15.81 20.87 -7.56
CA ALA A 13 15.39 22.23 -7.90
C ALA A 13 16.41 22.94 -8.81
N SER A 14 17.71 22.76 -8.58
CA SER A 14 18.76 23.34 -9.44
C SER A 14 18.78 22.78 -10.87
N ARG A 15 18.18 21.61 -11.10
CA ARG A 15 18.19 20.89 -12.39
C ARG A 15 16.87 20.97 -13.15
N THR A 16 15.82 21.55 -12.55
CA THR A 16 14.50 21.69 -13.21
C THR A 16 14.31 23.13 -13.67
N SER A 17 14.03 23.34 -14.96
CA SER A 17 13.71 24.68 -15.48
C SER A 17 12.36 25.16 -14.92
N THR A 18 12.12 26.47 -14.93
CA THR A 18 10.88 27.08 -14.44
C THR A 18 9.63 26.49 -15.11
N ASP A 19 9.71 26.14 -16.39
CA ASP A 19 8.61 25.57 -17.16
C ASP A 19 8.29 24.10 -16.77
N GLU A 20 9.24 23.41 -16.15
CA GLU A 20 9.09 22.02 -15.69
C GLU A 20 8.72 21.91 -14.20
N GLN A 21 8.64 23.04 -13.48
CA GLN A 21 8.28 23.10 -12.06
C GLN A 21 6.77 22.93 -11.86
N SER A 22 6.29 21.71 -12.05
CA SER A 22 4.92 21.32 -11.69
C SER A 22 4.90 20.40 -10.47
N TRP A 23 3.79 20.47 -9.73
CA TRP A 23 3.54 19.55 -8.61
C TRP A 23 3.60 18.08 -9.04
N GLY A 24 3.04 17.74 -10.21
CA GLY A 24 3.05 16.38 -10.74
C GLY A 24 4.45 15.85 -11.11
N ARG A 25 5.36 16.73 -11.55
CA ARG A 25 6.77 16.35 -11.77
C ARG A 25 7.49 16.15 -10.45
N PHE A 26 7.29 17.07 -9.50
CA PHE A 26 7.88 16.97 -8.17
C PHE A 26 7.50 15.67 -7.46
N THR A 27 6.22 15.31 -7.43
CA THR A 27 5.75 14.08 -6.77
C THR A 27 6.32 12.83 -7.43
N ARG A 28 6.41 12.80 -8.76
CA ARG A 28 7.04 11.71 -9.50
C ARG A 28 8.53 11.57 -9.19
N ASP A 29 9.26 12.67 -9.19
CA ASP A 29 10.69 12.67 -8.88
C ASP A 29 10.92 12.22 -7.42
N ALA A 30 10.08 12.69 -6.49
CA ALA A 30 10.13 12.31 -5.08
C ALA A 30 9.87 10.82 -4.87
N LEU A 31 8.81 10.29 -5.49
CA LEU A 31 8.52 8.86 -5.45
C LEU A 31 9.67 8.05 -6.05
N THR A 32 10.20 8.45 -7.20
CA THR A 32 11.33 7.75 -7.84
C THR A 32 12.58 7.71 -6.95
N HIS A 33 12.82 8.75 -6.15
CA HIS A 33 14.02 8.84 -5.32
C HIS A 33 13.88 8.17 -3.95
N PHE A 34 12.72 8.29 -3.31
CA PHE A 34 12.52 7.82 -1.93
C PHE A 34 11.71 6.53 -1.82
N GLU A 35 10.95 6.16 -2.84
CA GLU A 35 10.23 4.90 -2.84
C GLU A 35 11.21 3.76 -3.17
N ALA A 36 11.29 2.78 -2.28
CA ALA A 36 12.10 1.60 -2.52
C ALA A 36 11.57 0.86 -3.76
N SER A 37 12.47 0.37 -4.62
CA SER A 37 12.09 -0.38 -5.84
C SER A 37 11.24 -1.62 -5.57
N ASN A 38 11.28 -2.16 -4.34
CA ASN A 38 10.48 -3.30 -3.88
C ASN A 38 9.23 -2.90 -3.07
N TYR A 39 8.86 -1.62 -3.02
CA TYR A 39 7.78 -1.10 -2.17
C TYR A 39 6.46 -1.88 -2.34
N GLN A 40 5.99 -2.04 -3.58
CA GLN A 40 4.77 -2.79 -3.88
C GLN A 40 4.88 -4.26 -3.48
N ALA A 41 6.05 -4.89 -3.64
CA ALA A 41 6.28 -6.26 -3.23
C ALA A 41 6.19 -6.41 -1.70
N VAL A 42 6.77 -5.46 -0.95
CA VAL A 42 6.72 -5.42 0.52
C VAL A 42 5.29 -5.23 1.01
N LEU A 43 4.51 -4.33 0.40
CA LEU A 43 3.11 -4.13 0.76
C LEU A 43 2.28 -5.40 0.54
N ARG A 44 2.43 -6.04 -0.63
CA ARG A 44 1.72 -7.29 -0.96
C ARG A 44 2.14 -8.43 -0.04
N GLN A 45 3.40 -8.51 0.36
CA GLN A 45 3.86 -9.47 1.35
C GLN A 45 3.22 -9.23 2.73
N LYS A 46 3.22 -7.98 3.21
CA LYS A 46 2.57 -7.62 4.48
C LYS A 46 1.09 -7.95 4.46
N LEU A 47 0.41 -7.69 3.34
CA LEU A 47 -1.01 -7.98 3.17
C LEU A 47 -1.30 -9.49 3.21
N ARG A 48 -0.49 -10.32 2.54
CA ARG A 48 -0.57 -11.79 2.61
C ARG A 48 -0.37 -12.34 4.02
N GLN A 49 0.54 -11.74 4.77
CA GLN A 49 0.89 -12.15 6.13
C GLN A 49 -0.07 -11.58 7.19
N LEU A 50 -0.92 -10.62 6.82
CA LEU A 50 -1.83 -9.99 7.76
C LEU A 50 -2.87 -11.02 8.26
N ARG A 51 -3.00 -11.09 9.58
CA ARG A 51 -3.96 -11.97 10.26
C ARG A 51 -4.69 -11.18 11.35
N GLN A 52 -5.98 -11.48 11.52
CA GLN A 52 -6.79 -10.96 12.62
C GLN A 52 -6.40 -11.70 13.91
N ILE A 53 -5.53 -11.07 14.71
CA ILE A 53 -5.15 -11.58 16.04
C ILE A 53 -6.10 -11.04 17.11
N GLY A 54 -6.31 -9.72 17.11
CA GLY A 54 -7.15 -9.00 18.06
C GLY A 54 -8.57 -8.75 17.57
N ASP A 55 -9.00 -7.50 17.73
CA ASP A 55 -10.32 -7.01 17.34
C ASP A 55 -10.45 -6.87 15.81
N ILE A 56 -11.69 -6.91 15.32
CA ILE A 56 -11.99 -6.79 13.88
C ILE A 56 -11.72 -5.38 13.34
N GLU A 57 -11.98 -4.32 14.11
CA GLU A 57 -11.74 -2.95 13.66
C GLU A 57 -10.24 -2.64 13.60
N GLU A 58 -9.45 -3.20 14.53
CA GLU A 58 -7.98 -3.11 14.46
C GLU A 58 -7.44 -3.79 13.20
N TYR A 59 -7.93 -5.00 12.90
CA TYR A 59 -7.56 -5.73 11.68
C TYR A 59 -7.93 -4.94 10.43
N LYS A 60 -9.16 -4.42 10.37
CA LYS A 60 -9.65 -3.57 9.27
C LYS A 60 -8.80 -2.32 9.11
N GLY A 61 -8.43 -1.63 10.18
CA GLY A 61 -7.55 -0.46 10.13
C GLY A 61 -6.18 -0.80 9.53
N LYS A 62 -5.57 -1.91 9.99
CA LYS A 62 -4.30 -2.41 9.44
C LYS A 62 -4.42 -2.80 7.97
N TYR A 63 -5.48 -3.51 7.61
CA TYR A 63 -5.77 -3.90 6.23
C TYR A 63 -5.93 -2.68 5.31
N SER A 64 -6.80 -1.73 5.70
CA SER A 64 -7.03 -0.48 4.97
C SER A 64 -5.75 0.31 4.74
N SER A 65 -4.88 0.39 5.76
CA SER A 65 -3.59 1.09 5.64
C SER A 65 -2.63 0.48 4.61
N LEU A 66 -2.79 -0.81 4.31
CA LEU A 66 -1.99 -1.52 3.31
C LEU A 66 -2.67 -1.45 1.94
N ILE A 67 -3.95 -1.80 1.86
CA ILE A 67 -4.64 -1.97 0.57
C ILE A 67 -4.74 -0.67 -0.23
N PHE A 68 -4.95 0.48 0.43
CA PHE A 68 -5.01 1.77 -0.26
C PHE A 68 -3.69 2.21 -0.90
N ARG A 69 -2.58 1.55 -0.56
CA ARG A 69 -1.24 1.82 -1.12
C ARG A 69 -0.82 0.76 -2.14
N VAL A 70 -1.53 -0.37 -2.20
CA VAL A 70 -1.24 -1.41 -3.18
C VAL A 70 -1.87 -1.01 -4.50
N GLU A 71 -1.05 -0.92 -5.53
CA GLU A 71 -1.52 -0.59 -6.87
C GLU A 71 -1.95 -1.85 -7.63
N ASN A 72 -2.89 -1.71 -8.56
CA ASN A 72 -3.30 -2.77 -9.50
C ASN A 72 -3.71 -4.09 -8.80
N MET A 73 -4.63 -4.00 -7.82
CA MET A 73 -5.24 -5.17 -7.19
C MET A 73 -6.75 -5.15 -7.44
N SER A 74 -7.28 -6.24 -8.00
CA SER A 74 -8.71 -6.33 -8.32
C SER A 74 -9.56 -6.34 -7.05
N ASP A 75 -10.78 -5.81 -7.11
CA ASP A 75 -11.69 -5.81 -5.95
C ASP A 75 -11.93 -7.23 -5.40
N ILE A 76 -11.95 -8.23 -6.29
CA ILE A 76 -12.06 -9.64 -5.92
C ILE A 76 -10.85 -10.08 -5.09
N ASP A 77 -9.64 -9.76 -5.52
CA ASP A 77 -8.41 -10.07 -4.77
C ASP A 77 -8.38 -9.34 -3.43
N GLN A 78 -8.82 -8.08 -3.40
CA GLN A 78 -8.92 -7.30 -2.16
C GLN A 78 -9.85 -7.99 -1.16
N VAL A 79 -11.06 -8.38 -1.59
CA VAL A 79 -12.01 -9.09 -0.72
C VAL A 79 -11.44 -10.44 -0.29
N SER A 80 -10.81 -11.19 -1.20
CA SER A 80 -10.20 -12.48 -0.89
C SER A 80 -9.13 -12.34 0.20
N TYR A 81 -8.19 -11.41 0.05
CA TYR A 81 -7.14 -11.20 1.04
C TYR A 81 -7.67 -10.73 2.39
N TYR A 82 -8.71 -9.90 2.41
CA TYR A 82 -9.37 -9.51 3.65
C TYR A 82 -9.99 -10.73 4.34
N CYS A 83 -10.75 -11.54 3.62
CA CYS A 83 -11.37 -12.74 4.16
C CYS A 83 -10.34 -13.77 4.66
N ASP A 84 -9.28 -14.02 3.89
CA ASP A 84 -8.21 -14.96 4.23
C ASP A 84 -7.44 -14.58 5.51
N GLY A 85 -7.41 -13.29 5.84
CA GLY A 85 -6.79 -12.80 7.07
C GLY A 85 -7.67 -12.92 8.31
N LEU A 86 -8.99 -13.12 8.18
CA LEU A 86 -9.91 -13.20 9.32
C LEU A 86 -9.69 -14.44 10.20
N LYS A 87 -10.20 -14.38 11.45
CA LYS A 87 -10.28 -15.57 12.32
C LYS A 87 -11.14 -16.65 11.68
N ARG A 88 -10.80 -17.92 11.89
CA ARG A 88 -11.51 -19.08 11.30
C ARG A 88 -13.01 -19.06 11.55
N ALA A 89 -13.45 -18.67 12.76
CA ALA A 89 -14.88 -18.56 13.08
C ALA A 89 -15.59 -17.51 12.20
N SER A 90 -14.98 -16.33 12.04
CA SER A 90 -15.49 -15.27 11.18
C SER A 90 -15.50 -15.69 9.70
N GLN A 91 -14.45 -16.37 9.24
CA GLN A 91 -14.39 -16.92 7.87
C GLN A 91 -15.53 -17.91 7.62
N ALA A 92 -15.78 -18.84 8.55
CA ALA A 92 -16.86 -19.81 8.44
C ALA A 92 -18.23 -19.12 8.36
N TYR A 93 -18.45 -18.08 9.16
CA TYR A 93 -19.68 -17.30 9.12
C TYR A 93 -19.87 -16.55 7.79
N VAL A 94 -18.81 -15.93 7.26
CA VAL A 94 -18.84 -15.26 5.95
C VAL A 94 -19.17 -16.26 4.85
N LYS A 95 -18.53 -17.43 4.83
CA LYS A 95 -18.79 -18.50 3.86
C LYS A 95 -20.21 -19.06 3.97
N LEU A 96 -20.76 -19.17 5.18
CA LEU A 96 -22.11 -19.64 5.41
C LEU A 96 -23.16 -18.64 4.89
N ARG A 97 -22.91 -17.34 5.06
CA ARG A 97 -23.83 -16.27 4.65
C ARG A 97 -23.76 -15.93 3.16
N ASN A 98 -22.60 -16.13 2.55
CA ASN A 98 -22.37 -15.84 1.14
C ASN A 98 -21.53 -16.97 0.52
N PRO A 99 -22.15 -18.15 0.28
CA PRO A 99 -21.47 -19.24 -0.39
C PRO A 99 -21.06 -18.74 -1.78
N MET A 100 -19.75 -18.74 -2.07
CA MET A 100 -19.28 -18.53 -3.43
C MET A 100 -19.97 -19.59 -4.33
N PRO A 101 -20.49 -19.21 -5.51
CA PRO A 101 -21.12 -20.14 -6.44
C PRO A 101 -20.15 -21.23 -6.91
#